data_AF-A0A9W6X160-F1
#
_entry.id   AF-A0A9W6X160-F1
#
_cell.length_a   1.000
_cell.length_b   1.000
_cell.length_c   1.000
_cell.angle_alpha   90.00
_cell.angle_beta   90.00
_cell.angle_gamma   90.00
#
_symmetry.space_group_name_H-M   'P 1'
#
loop_
_entity.id
_entity.type
_entity.pdbx_description
1 polymer ?
#
loop_
_entity_poly.entity_id
_entity_poly.type
_entity_poly.pdbx_seq_one_letter_code
_entity_poly.pdbx_strand_id
1 'polypeptide(L)'
;MAKWFKILKDSGIQLWMNGHTHGENHDYSSTYKVHFVDNGAGGGIQKESASGIPEYASADVEAVWAYGGQEYGFMSVEASEEWLKLQYHTADDSWSFAESFKSTTVGGVATKHCWYIPLDGGNGKEC
;
A
#
# COMPACT_ATOMS: atom_id res chain seq x y z
N MET A 1 -3.28 15.72 13.25
CA MET A 1 -3.47 15.50 11.81
C MET A 1 -3.27 16.75 10.95
N ALA A 2 -3.94 17.87 11.20
CA ALA A 2 -3.78 19.10 10.39
C ALA A 2 -2.32 19.58 10.18
N LYS A 3 -1.44 19.38 11.18
CA LYS A 3 -0.01 19.70 11.07
C LYS A 3 0.69 18.88 9.97
N TRP A 4 0.35 17.61 9.80
CA TRP A 4 0.96 16.73 8.79
C TRP A 4 0.53 17.12 7.37
N PHE A 5 -0.77 17.31 7.14
CA PHE A 5 -1.27 17.79 5.85
C PHE A 5 -0.69 19.16 5.46
N LYS A 6 -0.50 20.06 6.43
CA LYS A 6 0.18 21.33 6.19
C LYS A 6 1.64 21.15 5.77
N ILE A 7 2.34 20.15 6.31
CA ILE A 7 3.72 19.85 5.91
C ILE A 7 3.77 19.23 4.51
N LEU A 8 2.80 18.37 4.18
CA LEU A 8 2.76 17.70 2.87
C LEU A 8 2.44 18.66 1.74
N LYS A 9 1.56 19.63 1.98
CA LYS A 9 1.21 20.65 1.00
C LYS A 9 2.47 21.37 0.51
N ASP A 10 2.66 21.37 -0.81
CA ASP A 10 3.78 22.00 -1.52
C ASP A 10 5.18 21.44 -1.17
N SER A 11 5.26 20.26 -0.52
CA SER A 11 6.54 19.64 -0.15
C SER A 11 7.25 18.90 -1.28
N GLY A 12 6.52 18.52 -2.33
CA GLY A 12 7.01 17.63 -3.38
C GLY A 12 7.09 16.15 -2.98
N ILE A 13 6.61 15.78 -1.78
CA ILE A 13 6.49 14.37 -1.37
C ILE A 13 5.36 13.72 -2.16
N GLN A 14 5.66 12.70 -2.95
CA GLN A 14 4.67 11.98 -3.77
C GLN A 14 4.16 10.71 -3.10
N LEU A 15 4.92 10.14 -2.16
CA LEU A 15 4.60 8.88 -1.49
C LEU A 15 4.85 8.99 0.01
N TRP A 16 3.82 8.71 0.80
CA TRP A 16 3.87 8.51 2.23
C TRP A 16 3.54 7.05 2.53
N MET A 17 4.54 6.27 2.90
CA MET A 17 4.38 4.85 3.24
C MET A 17 4.59 4.63 4.73
N ASN A 18 3.71 3.85 5.35
CA ASN A 18 3.78 3.53 6.77
C ASN A 18 3.30 2.09 7.07
N GLY A 19 3.31 1.72 8.35
CA GLY A 19 2.88 0.39 8.84
C GLY A 19 1.94 0.55 10.03
N HIS A 20 2.18 -0.16 11.14
CA HIS A 20 1.37 -0.13 12.37
C HIS A 20 -0.03 -0.74 12.26
N THR A 21 -0.83 -0.35 11.27
CA THR A 21 -2.10 -1.00 10.94
C THR A 21 -1.83 -2.33 10.25
N HIS A 22 -2.47 -3.42 10.69
CA HIS A 22 -2.23 -4.76 10.15
C HIS A 22 -2.94 -5.02 8.82
N GLY A 23 -2.99 -4.03 7.93
CA GLY A 23 -3.60 -4.14 6.61
C GLY A 23 -2.75 -3.46 5.54
N GLU A 24 -3.20 -3.59 4.29
CA GLU A 24 -2.53 -3.01 3.13
C GLU A 24 -3.51 -2.23 2.25
N ASN A 25 -3.17 -0.97 1.99
CA ASN A 25 -3.94 -0.09 1.12
C ASN A 25 -3.04 0.84 0.32
N HIS A 26 -3.69 1.52 -0.61
CA HIS A 26 -3.16 2.61 -1.39
C HIS A 26 -4.29 3.62 -1.55
N ASP A 27 -4.09 4.81 -1.00
CA ASP A 27 -4.99 5.94 -1.10
C ASP A 27 -4.27 7.10 -1.80
N TYR A 28 -5.04 8.06 -2.31
CA TYR A 28 -4.50 9.22 -3.01
C TYR A 28 -5.16 10.51 -2.58
N SER A 29 -4.41 11.61 -2.58
CA SER A 29 -4.96 12.94 -2.46
C SER A 29 -4.51 13.82 -3.64
N SER A 30 -5.48 14.28 -4.43
CA SER A 30 -5.22 15.28 -5.47
C SER A 30 -4.88 16.66 -4.90
N THR A 31 -5.45 17.01 -3.73
CA THR A 31 -5.17 18.26 -3.01
C THR A 31 -3.70 18.33 -2.56
N TYR A 32 -3.16 17.24 -2.04
CA TYR A 32 -1.79 17.19 -1.53
C TYR A 32 -0.78 16.60 -2.51
N LYS A 33 -1.26 15.99 -3.61
CA LYS A 33 -0.45 15.28 -4.61
C LYS A 33 0.41 14.17 -4.00
N VAL A 34 -0.17 13.45 -3.04
CA VAL A 34 0.50 12.42 -2.24
C VAL A 34 -0.30 11.13 -2.31
N HIS A 35 0.41 10.03 -2.54
CA HIS A 35 -0.06 8.67 -2.35
C HIS A 35 0.21 8.22 -0.91
N PHE A 36 -0.82 7.75 -0.22
CA PHE A 36 -0.71 7.20 1.13
C PHE A 36 -0.79 5.68 1.06
N VAL A 37 0.17 4.99 1.66
CA VAL A 37 0.27 3.53 1.60
C VAL A 37 0.47 2.98 3.00
N ASP A 38 -0.43 2.10 3.41
CA ASP A 38 -0.24 1.22 4.56
C ASP A 38 0.37 -0.10 4.09
N ASN A 39 1.47 -0.48 4.72
CA ASN A 39 2.23 -1.70 4.47
C ASN A 39 2.51 -2.40 5.81
N GLY A 40 1.46 -2.73 6.56
CA GLY A 40 1.62 -3.20 7.94
C GLY A 40 1.25 -4.67 8.19
N ALA A 41 0.71 -5.40 7.21
CA ALA A 41 0.45 -6.83 7.32
C ALA A 41 1.63 -7.70 6.83
N GLY A 42 2.79 -7.52 7.47
CA GLY A 42 4.03 -8.26 7.15
C GLY A 42 4.21 -9.60 7.87
N GLY A 43 3.26 -10.03 8.72
CA GLY A 43 3.30 -11.33 9.40
C GLY A 43 3.86 -11.35 10.83
N GLY A 44 4.18 -10.19 11.42
CA GLY A 44 4.59 -10.09 12.82
C GLY A 44 3.43 -10.19 13.83
N ILE A 45 2.23 -9.81 13.42
CA ILE A 45 0.95 -9.93 14.13
C ILE A 45 -0.12 -10.38 13.13
N GLN A 46 -1.23 -10.92 13.63
CA GLN A 46 -2.41 -11.27 12.85
C GLN A 46 -2.84 -10.11 11.95
N LYS A 47 -3.03 -10.42 10.66
CA LYS A 47 -3.57 -9.50 9.67
C LYS A 47 -5.02 -9.12 9.97
N GLU A 48 -5.35 -7.88 9.64
CA GLU A 48 -6.67 -7.28 9.71
C GLU A 48 -7.00 -6.63 8.36
N SER A 49 -8.25 -6.18 8.20
CA SER A 49 -8.61 -5.35 7.04
C SER A 49 -7.87 -4.01 7.09
N ALA A 50 -7.55 -3.45 5.92
CA ALA A 50 -7.02 -2.09 5.86
C ALA A 50 -7.97 -1.10 6.54
N SER A 51 -7.40 -0.14 7.26
CA SER A 51 -8.19 0.95 7.82
C SER A 51 -8.80 1.75 6.68
N GLY A 52 -10.10 2.01 6.74
CA GLY A 52 -10.75 2.94 5.82
C GLY A 52 -10.27 4.37 6.06
N ILE A 53 -10.55 5.25 5.09
CA ILE A 53 -10.19 6.67 5.18
C ILE A 53 -10.96 7.30 6.35
N PRO A 54 -10.27 7.93 7.32
CA PRO A 54 -10.92 8.60 8.43
C PRO A 54 -11.81 9.77 7.98
N GLU A 55 -12.91 10.02 8.69
CA GLU A 55 -13.89 11.07 8.33
C GLU A 55 -13.26 12.45 8.12
N TYR A 56 -12.28 12.82 8.95
CA TYR A 56 -11.58 14.12 8.83
C TYR A 56 -10.75 14.28 7.55
N ALA A 57 -10.44 13.19 6.85
CA ALA A 57 -9.65 13.18 5.61
C ALA A 57 -10.50 12.82 4.38
N SER A 58 -11.75 12.39 4.58
CA SER A 58 -12.64 11.89 3.51
C SER A 58 -12.95 12.89 2.39
N ALA A 59 -12.78 14.19 2.64
CA ALA A 59 -12.96 15.24 1.63
C ALA A 59 -11.72 15.42 0.71
N ASP A 60 -10.55 14.99 1.17
CA ASP A 60 -9.26 15.27 0.52
C ASP A 60 -8.54 14.00 0.04
N VAL A 61 -8.93 12.82 0.53
CA VAL A 61 -8.31 11.53 0.26
C VAL A 61 -9.34 10.59 -0.34
N GLU A 62 -8.96 9.90 -1.42
CA GLU A 62 -9.73 8.88 -2.09
C GLU A 62 -9.04 7.52 -1.99
N ALA A 63 -9.84 6.46 -1.86
CA ALA A 63 -9.32 5.10 -1.82
C ALA A 63 -9.01 4.63 -3.24
N VAL A 64 -7.77 4.19 -3.48
CA VAL A 64 -7.35 3.66 -4.79
C VAL A 64 -7.43 2.13 -4.77
N TRP A 65 -6.89 1.50 -3.72
CA TRP A 65 -6.85 0.05 -3.61
C TRP A 65 -6.69 -0.39 -2.15
N ALA A 66 -7.25 -1.55 -1.80
CA ALA A 66 -7.01 -2.22 -0.53
C ALA A 66 -6.97 -3.73 -0.74
N TYR A 67 -6.07 -4.42 -0.04
CA TYR A 67 -5.98 -5.87 -0.16
C TYR A 67 -7.06 -6.56 0.68
N GLY A 68 -7.93 -7.34 0.01
CA GLY A 68 -8.97 -8.11 0.67
C GLY A 68 -8.58 -9.55 1.06
N GLY A 69 -7.41 -10.03 0.63
CA GLY A 69 -6.95 -11.39 0.91
C GLY A 69 -6.45 -11.58 2.34
N GLN A 70 -6.22 -12.84 2.73
CA GLN A 70 -5.78 -13.21 4.09
C GLN A 70 -4.26 -13.40 4.18
N GLU A 71 -3.60 -13.45 3.03
CA GLU A 71 -2.17 -13.62 2.92
C GLU A 71 -1.45 -12.36 3.42
N TYR A 72 -0.30 -12.56 4.05
CA TYR A 72 0.62 -11.49 4.39
C TYR A 72 1.42 -11.07 3.15
N GLY A 73 1.96 -9.86 3.16
CA GLY A 73 2.71 -9.36 2.02
C GLY A 73 3.59 -8.17 2.35
N PHE A 74 4.11 -7.55 1.29
CA PHE A 74 4.92 -6.36 1.39
C PHE A 74 4.77 -5.48 0.15
N MET A 75 4.92 -4.17 0.35
CA MET A 75 5.06 -3.19 -0.72
C MET A 75 6.52 -3.08 -1.19
N SER A 76 6.74 -3.07 -2.50
CA SER A 76 8.02 -2.68 -3.12
C SER A 76 7.85 -1.37 -3.88
N VAL A 77 8.92 -0.58 -3.94
CA VAL A 77 8.98 0.66 -4.71
C VAL A 77 10.22 0.65 -5.59
N GLU A 78 10.02 0.78 -6.90
CA GLU A 78 11.09 1.01 -7.86
C GLU A 78 11.06 2.48 -8.31
N ALA A 79 12.20 3.16 -8.37
CA ALA A 79 12.27 4.57 -8.73
C ALA A 79 12.95 4.78 -10.08
N SER A 80 12.47 5.78 -10.82
CA SER A 80 13.06 6.30 -12.05
C SER A 80 13.03 7.83 -12.03
N GLU A 81 13.60 8.48 -13.05
CA GLU A 81 13.54 9.94 -13.18
C GLU A 81 12.12 10.47 -13.41
N GLU A 82 11.19 9.62 -13.85
CA GLU A 82 9.84 10.04 -14.26
C GLU A 82 8.73 9.48 -13.34
N TRP A 83 8.96 8.32 -12.72
CA TRP A 83 7.94 7.58 -11.98
C TRP A 83 8.51 6.83 -10.77
N LEU A 84 7.68 6.67 -9.75
CA LEU A 84 7.80 5.55 -8.80
C LEU A 84 6.84 4.45 -9.24
N LYS A 85 7.30 3.20 -9.25
CA LYS A 85 6.45 2.02 -9.45
C LYS A 85 6.24 1.34 -8.10
N LEU A 86 5.04 1.46 -7.57
CA LEU A 86 4.57 0.84 -6.33
C LEU A 86 3.96 -0.52 -6.66
N GLN A 87 4.33 -1.57 -5.93
CA GLN A 87 3.74 -2.90 -6.10
C GLN A 87 3.49 -3.57 -4.75
N TYR A 88 2.35 -4.24 -4.61
CA TYR A 88 2.09 -5.14 -3.49
C TYR A 88 2.32 -6.59 -3.90
N HIS A 89 3.10 -7.30 -3.10
CA HIS A 89 3.45 -8.69 -3.29
C HIS A 89 2.97 -9.55 -2.13
N THR A 90 2.45 -10.74 -2.46
CA THR A 90 1.97 -11.72 -1.49
C THR A 90 2.15 -13.15 -2.02
N ALA A 91 1.71 -14.15 -1.27
CA ALA A 91 1.73 -15.54 -1.68
C ALA A 91 0.90 -15.76 -2.97
N ASP A 92 1.41 -16.59 -3.88
CA ASP A 92 0.62 -17.06 -5.02
C ASP A 92 -0.28 -18.25 -4.67
N ASP A 93 -1.06 -18.70 -5.64
CA ASP A 93 -2.07 -19.75 -5.45
C ASP A 93 -1.45 -21.16 -5.29
N SER A 94 -0.12 -21.29 -5.36
CA SER A 94 0.58 -22.58 -5.13
C SER A 94 0.98 -22.80 -3.68
N TRP A 95 0.78 -21.79 -2.81
CA TRP A 95 0.93 -21.94 -1.37
C TRP A 95 -0.19 -22.77 -0.75
N SER A 96 0.17 -23.59 0.24
CA SER A 96 -0.78 -24.22 1.16
C SER A 96 -0.24 -24.13 2.57
N PHE A 97 -0.89 -23.32 3.42
CA PHE A 97 -0.48 -23.11 4.81
C PHE A 97 -1.03 -24.20 5.73
N ALA A 98 -0.16 -24.79 6.55
CA ALA A 98 -0.53 -25.73 7.59
C ALA A 98 -0.05 -25.22 8.97
N GLU A 99 -0.53 -25.85 10.05
CA GLU A 99 -0.12 -25.48 11.42
C GLU A 99 1.39 -25.58 11.65
N SER A 100 2.05 -26.52 10.95
CA SER A 100 3.50 -26.70 11.03
C SER A 100 4.15 -26.33 9.70
N PHE A 101 5.30 -25.67 9.77
CA PHE A 101 6.07 -25.31 8.59
C PHE A 101 6.45 -26.52 7.72
N LYS A 102 6.67 -27.69 8.33
CA LYS A 102 6.99 -28.94 7.61
C LYS A 102 5.84 -29.45 6.74
N SER A 103 4.62 -29.06 7.07
CA SER A 103 3.39 -29.45 6.36
C SER A 103 2.92 -28.35 5.39
N THR A 104 3.56 -27.17 5.42
CA THR A 104 3.27 -26.07 4.49
C THR A 104 3.91 -26.37 3.14
N THR A 105 3.13 -26.20 2.06
CA THR A 105 3.68 -26.20 0.70
C THR A 105 4.10 -24.78 0.34
N VAL A 106 5.38 -24.62 0.04
CA VAL A 106 5.95 -23.34 -0.41
C VAL A 106 5.57 -23.12 -1.86
N GLY A 107 4.94 -21.98 -2.12
CA GLY A 107 4.66 -21.49 -3.47
C GLY A 107 5.58 -20.34 -3.89
N GLY A 108 5.17 -19.61 -4.91
CA GLY A 108 5.84 -18.42 -5.41
C GLY A 108 5.30 -17.12 -4.81
N VAL A 109 5.50 -16.03 -5.55
CA VAL A 109 5.09 -14.67 -5.19
C VAL A 109 4.15 -14.13 -6.26
N ALA A 110 2.98 -13.64 -5.86
CA ALA A 110 2.04 -12.96 -6.72
C ALA A 110 2.05 -11.44 -6.44
N THR A 111 2.04 -10.65 -7.50
CA THR A 111 1.77 -9.21 -7.43
C THR A 111 0.27 -8.99 -7.55
N LYS A 112 -0.36 -8.36 -6.56
CA LYS A 112 -1.82 -8.11 -6.54
C LYS A 112 -2.20 -6.64 -6.69
N HIS A 113 -1.22 -5.74 -6.64
CA HIS A 113 -1.37 -4.31 -6.93
C HIS A 113 -0.12 -3.80 -7.64
N CYS A 114 -0.31 -2.93 -8.62
CA CYS A 114 0.78 -2.26 -9.31
C CYS A 114 0.35 -0.88 -9.76
N TRP A 115 1.16 0.14 -9.46
CA TRP A 115 0.82 1.52 -9.74
C TRP A 115 2.05 2.36 -10.09
N TYR A 116 1.95 3.14 -11.16
CA TYR A 116 2.92 4.16 -11.51
C TYR A 116 2.50 5.51 -10.92
N ILE A 117 3.28 6.02 -9.98
CA ILE A 117 3.16 7.36 -9.39
C ILE A 117 4.06 8.32 -10.19
N PRO A 118 3.51 9.36 -10.84
CA PRO A 118 4.30 10.34 -11.60
C PRO A 118 5.12 11.27 -10.70
N LEU A 119 6.21 11.81 -11.25
CA LEU A 119 7.04 12.83 -10.62
C LEU A 119 6.26 14.11 -10.21
N ASP A 120 5.13 14.40 -10.84
CA ASP A 120 4.31 15.56 -10.48
C ASP A 120 3.30 15.30 -9.35
N GLY A 121 3.26 14.07 -8.81
CA GLY A 121 2.35 13.63 -7.76
C GLY A 121 0.87 13.55 -8.20
N GLY A 122 0.61 13.55 -9.52
CA GLY A 122 -0.70 13.22 -10.07
C GLY A 122 -1.16 11.80 -9.71
N ASN A 123 -2.42 11.48 -9.99
CA ASN A 123 -3.04 10.21 -9.59
C ASN A 123 -2.28 8.98 -10.11
N GLY A 124 -1.56 9.10 -11.22
CA GLY A 124 -0.86 7.97 -11.80
C GLY A 124 -1.81 6.99 -12.49
N LYS A 125 -1.37 5.74 -12.63
CA LYS A 125 -2.10 4.67 -13.35
C LYS A 125 -1.63 3.28 -12.94
N GLU A 126 -2.47 2.28 -13.20
CA GLU A 126 -2.07 0.87 -13.12
C GLU A 126 -0.87 0.58 -14.05
N CYS A 127 -0.04 -0.37 -13.63
CA CYS A 127 0.77 -1.15 -14.57
C CYS A 127 -0.02 -2.41 -14.98
#